data_AF-A0A3D4SVV5-F1
#
_entry.id   AF-A0A3D4SVV5-F1
#
_cell.length_a   1.000
_cell.length_b   1.000
_cell.length_c   1.000
_cell.angle_alpha   90.00
_cell.angle_beta   90.00
_cell.angle_gamma   90.00
#
_symmetry.space_group_name_H-M   'P 1'
#
loop_
_entity.id
_entity.type
_entity.pdbx_description
1 polymer ?
#
loop_
_entity_poly.entity_id
_entity_poly.type
_entity_poly.pdbx_seq_one_letter_code
_entity_poly.pdbx_strand_id
1 'polypeptide(L)'
;RHADVDLHNLGLGGSALLDPFVARTIAGLEADIISVKFGINLVNADLMRRRALGPAVHGFLDTIRDAHPDTPLIVMSSVCCPIQESTPGPLAPDFSDGTMKFVATGDPAEVAAGKLTLEVVREELAAVVAQRAVDDPRLSYVDGLDLFGPADVGELPYADNLHPGAQAHRRIAERFVPTLRQVRDSIG
;
A
#
# COMPACT_ATOMS: atom_id res chain seq x y z
N ARG A 1 -10.30 14.83 9.05
CA ARG A 1 -11.04 15.31 10.25
C ARG A 1 -10.26 15.09 11.54
N HIS A 2 -9.95 13.85 11.96
CA HIS A 2 -9.26 13.62 13.25
C HIS A 2 -7.81 14.14 13.31
N ALA A 3 -7.11 14.27 12.17
CA ALA A 3 -5.76 14.81 12.09
C ALA A 3 -5.70 16.29 11.66
N ASP A 4 -6.84 16.98 11.54
CA ASP A 4 -6.91 18.38 11.08
C ASP A 4 -6.09 18.66 9.81
N VAL A 5 -6.34 17.84 8.78
CA VAL A 5 -5.77 17.97 7.44
C VAL A 5 -6.91 18.13 6.43
N ASP A 6 -6.62 18.85 5.34
CA ASP A 6 -7.44 18.81 4.14
C ASP A 6 -6.99 17.65 3.25
N LEU A 7 -7.87 16.66 3.06
CA LEU A 7 -7.51 15.40 2.42
C LEU A 7 -7.85 15.43 0.94
N HIS A 8 -6.82 15.38 0.09
CA HIS A 8 -6.97 15.07 -1.33
C HIS A 8 -6.76 13.56 -1.57
N ASN A 9 -7.80 12.84 -1.99
CA ASN A 9 -7.76 11.39 -2.16
C ASN A 9 -7.64 10.99 -3.64
N LEU A 10 -6.50 10.41 -4.02
CA LEU A 10 -6.25 9.84 -5.35
C LEU A 10 -6.38 8.29 -5.36
N GLY A 11 -7.31 7.75 -4.56
CA GLY A 11 -7.57 6.32 -4.49
C GLY A 11 -8.11 5.77 -5.81
N LEU A 12 -7.39 4.81 -6.40
CA LEU A 12 -7.75 4.18 -7.67
C LEU A 12 -8.18 2.73 -7.40
N GLY A 13 -9.48 2.48 -7.32
CA GLY A 13 -10.03 1.14 -7.09
C GLY A 13 -9.48 0.12 -8.09
N GLY A 14 -8.73 -0.87 -7.60
CA GLY A 14 -8.12 -1.90 -8.44
C GLY A 14 -6.89 -1.45 -9.25
N SER A 15 -6.50 -0.17 -9.20
CA SER A 15 -5.55 0.42 -10.16
C SER A 15 -4.40 1.22 -9.52
N ALA A 16 -4.09 1.00 -8.24
CA ALA A 16 -2.86 1.52 -7.64
C ALA A 16 -1.63 0.68 -8.07
N LEU A 17 -1.18 0.87 -9.32
CA LEU A 17 -0.26 -0.04 -10.03
C LEU A 17 1.18 0.51 -10.23
N LEU A 18 1.58 1.55 -9.48
CA LEU A 18 2.86 2.25 -9.68
C LEU A 18 3.00 2.92 -11.06
N ASP A 19 1.87 3.31 -11.66
CA ASP A 19 1.87 4.01 -12.94
C ASP A 19 2.65 5.33 -12.88
N PRO A 20 3.63 5.55 -13.78
CA PRO A 20 4.43 6.79 -13.77
C PRO A 20 3.60 8.06 -14.00
N PHE A 21 2.45 7.97 -14.69
CA PHE A 21 1.57 9.12 -14.86
C PHE A 21 0.86 9.49 -13.56
N VAL A 22 0.59 8.54 -12.65
CA VAL A 22 0.03 8.85 -11.32
C VAL A 22 1.07 9.58 -10.48
N ALA A 23 2.34 9.16 -10.52
CA ALA A 23 3.43 9.89 -9.86
C ALA A 23 3.54 11.32 -10.38
N ARG A 24 3.44 11.54 -11.70
CA ARG A 24 3.42 12.89 -12.29
C ARG A 24 2.20 13.72 -11.88
N THR A 25 1.03 13.10 -11.74
CA THR A 25 -0.16 13.78 -11.21
C THR A 25 0.11 14.26 -9.78
N ILE A 26 0.66 13.40 -8.91
CA ILE A 26 1.04 13.79 -7.54
C ILE A 26 2.08 14.91 -7.55
N ALA A 27 3.10 14.81 -8.40
CA ALA A 27 4.14 15.83 -8.55
C ALA A 27 3.57 17.22 -8.96
N GLY A 28 2.47 17.26 -9.71
CA GLY A 28 1.82 18.50 -10.13
C GLY A 28 0.83 19.10 -9.12
N LEU A 29 0.56 18.43 -7.99
CA LEU A 29 -0.32 18.92 -6.94
C LEU A 29 0.49 19.51 -5.79
N GLU A 30 0.04 20.64 -5.24
CA GLU A 30 0.59 21.16 -3.98
C GLU A 30 0.16 20.26 -2.82
N ALA A 31 1.11 19.88 -1.95
CA ALA A 31 0.85 19.05 -0.79
C ALA A 31 1.89 19.29 0.31
N ASP A 32 1.43 19.52 1.54
CA ASP A 32 2.29 19.62 2.72
C ASP A 32 2.75 18.24 3.22
N ILE A 33 1.97 17.19 2.96
CA ILE A 33 2.29 15.79 3.30
C ILE A 33 1.80 14.92 2.16
N ILE A 34 2.64 13.99 1.71
CA ILE A 34 2.26 13.00 0.70
C ILE A 34 2.29 11.62 1.35
N SER A 35 1.25 10.82 1.11
CA SER A 35 1.23 9.42 1.51
C SER A 35 0.81 8.55 0.35
N VAL A 36 1.54 7.46 0.12
CA VAL A 36 1.30 6.51 -0.98
C VAL A 36 1.21 5.11 -0.43
N LYS A 37 0.27 4.30 -0.92
CA LYS A 37 0.09 2.92 -0.47
C LYS A 37 0.12 1.95 -1.65
N PHE A 38 0.99 0.95 -1.58
CA PHE A 38 1.16 -0.06 -2.63
C PHE A 38 0.95 -1.49 -2.08
N GLY A 39 0.81 -2.46 -2.99
CA GLY A 39 0.68 -3.88 -2.64
C GLY A 39 -0.51 -4.56 -3.31
N ILE A 40 -1.69 -4.47 -2.71
CA ILE A 40 -2.83 -5.35 -3.06
C ILE A 40 -3.18 -5.34 -4.55
N ASN A 41 -3.14 -4.21 -5.25
CA ASN A 41 -3.45 -4.19 -6.68
C ASN A 41 -2.34 -4.78 -7.56
N LEU A 42 -1.07 -4.61 -7.17
CA LEU A 42 0.07 -5.23 -7.86
C LEU A 42 -0.02 -6.76 -7.78
N VAL A 43 -0.35 -7.28 -6.59
CA VAL A 43 -0.49 -8.71 -6.34
C VAL A 43 -1.73 -9.26 -7.01
N ASN A 44 -2.90 -8.62 -6.85
CA ASN A 44 -4.16 -9.06 -7.46
C ASN A 44 -4.08 -9.21 -8.98
N ALA A 45 -3.33 -8.34 -9.65
CA ALA A 45 -3.18 -8.37 -11.10
C ALA A 45 -2.07 -9.32 -11.60
N ASP A 46 -1.29 -9.95 -10.70
CA ASP A 46 -0.02 -10.61 -11.05
C ASP A 46 0.87 -9.71 -11.93
N LEU A 47 0.88 -8.40 -11.65
CA LEU A 47 1.28 -7.38 -12.62
C LEU A 47 2.76 -7.47 -13.01
N MET A 48 3.62 -7.80 -12.04
CA MET A 48 5.06 -7.77 -12.19
C MET A 48 5.73 -8.82 -11.31
N ARG A 49 7.05 -8.93 -11.47
CA ARG A 49 7.90 -9.81 -10.66
C ARG A 49 8.71 -9.00 -9.66
N ARG A 50 9.17 -9.63 -8.58
CA ARG A 50 10.00 -9.03 -7.50
C ARG A 50 11.13 -8.16 -8.04
N ARG A 51 11.81 -8.61 -9.10
CA ARG A 51 12.91 -7.86 -9.74
C ARG A 51 12.50 -6.48 -10.30
N ALA A 52 11.26 -6.34 -10.76
CA ALA A 52 10.74 -5.10 -11.35
C ALA A 52 10.17 -4.15 -10.29
N LEU A 53 9.77 -4.66 -9.12
CA LEU A 53 9.12 -3.88 -8.06
C LEU A 53 10.02 -2.77 -7.52
N GLY A 54 11.25 -3.11 -7.07
CA GLY A 54 12.19 -2.13 -6.54
C GLY A 54 12.41 -0.93 -7.46
N PRO A 55 12.86 -1.13 -8.72
CA PRO A 55 13.03 -0.03 -9.68
C PRO A 55 11.76 0.79 -9.94
N ALA A 56 10.58 0.15 -10.00
CA ALA A 56 9.31 0.84 -10.19
C ALA A 56 8.98 1.76 -9.01
N VAL A 57 9.19 1.27 -7.78
CA VAL A 57 9.02 2.07 -6.56
C VAL A 57 10.02 3.23 -6.54
N HIS A 58 11.30 2.99 -6.85
CA HIS A 58 12.30 4.08 -6.92
C HIS A 58 11.87 5.17 -7.92
N GLY A 59 11.53 4.81 -9.16
CA GLY A 59 11.13 5.79 -10.17
C GLY A 59 9.84 6.54 -9.81
N PHE A 60 8.90 5.89 -9.12
CA PHE A 60 7.69 6.55 -8.62
C PHE A 60 8.03 7.59 -7.54
N LEU A 61 8.89 7.23 -6.59
CA LEU A 61 9.34 8.13 -5.52
C LEU A 61 10.21 9.27 -6.05
N ASP A 62 11.10 9.01 -7.02
CA ASP A 62 11.95 10.01 -7.66
C ASP A 62 11.10 11.08 -8.35
N THR A 63 10.08 10.65 -9.11
CA THR A 63 9.16 11.57 -9.79
C THR A 63 8.45 12.51 -8.81
N ILE A 64 8.07 12.01 -7.62
CA ILE A 64 7.46 12.85 -6.58
C ILE A 64 8.51 13.79 -5.99
N ARG A 65 9.70 13.27 -5.65
CA ARG A 65 10.78 14.03 -5.01
C ARG A 65 11.36 15.14 -5.87
N ASP A 66 11.39 14.96 -7.19
CA ASP A 66 11.82 15.99 -8.13
C ASP A 66 10.95 17.26 -8.04
N ALA A 67 9.66 17.12 -7.73
CA ALA A 67 8.74 18.24 -7.53
C ALA A 67 8.57 18.64 -6.05
N HIS A 68 8.76 17.68 -5.14
CA HIS A 68 8.53 17.81 -3.70
C HIS A 68 9.78 17.41 -2.90
N PRO A 69 10.88 18.20 -2.97
CA PRO A 69 12.16 17.82 -2.39
C PRO A 69 12.12 17.70 -0.87
N ASP A 70 11.35 18.58 -0.19
CA ASP A 70 11.34 18.69 1.27
C ASP A 70 10.04 18.17 1.92
N THR A 71 9.01 17.87 1.13
CA THR A 71 7.70 17.43 1.63
C THR A 71 7.81 16.07 2.33
N PRO A 72 7.30 15.87 3.55
CA PRO A 72 7.21 14.55 4.13
C PRO A 72 6.46 13.55 3.23
N LEU A 73 7.11 12.41 2.95
CA LEU A 73 6.58 11.34 2.10
C LEU A 73 6.49 10.04 2.91
N ILE A 74 5.27 9.53 3.05
CA ILE A 74 4.97 8.31 3.79
C ILE A 74 4.64 7.20 2.80
N VAL A 75 5.48 6.16 2.75
CA VAL A 75 5.21 4.94 1.98
C VAL A 75 4.55 3.93 2.91
N MET A 76 3.35 3.48 2.54
CA MET A 76 2.59 2.47 3.24
C MET A 76 2.54 1.18 2.43
N SER A 77 2.75 0.05 3.08
CA SER A 77 2.40 -1.22 2.49
C SER A 77 0.91 -1.55 2.69
N SER A 78 0.42 -2.58 2.02
CA SER A 78 -0.97 -2.98 2.17
C SER A 78 -1.22 -3.66 3.53
N VAL A 79 -2.38 -3.34 4.11
CA VAL A 79 -2.95 -4.05 5.26
C VAL A 79 -3.10 -5.55 4.97
N CYS A 80 -3.38 -6.33 6.01
CA CYS A 80 -3.55 -7.77 5.86
C CYS A 80 -4.68 -8.11 4.87
N CYS A 81 -4.42 -9.01 3.92
CA CYS A 81 -5.47 -9.62 3.09
C CYS A 81 -5.16 -11.12 3.00
N PRO A 82 -5.85 -11.97 3.78
CA PRO A 82 -5.46 -13.37 3.96
C PRO A 82 -5.24 -14.14 2.65
N ILE A 83 -6.08 -13.90 1.66
CA ILE A 83 -6.00 -14.60 0.36
C ILE A 83 -4.74 -14.24 -0.44
N GLN A 84 -4.03 -13.15 -0.11
CA GLN A 84 -2.85 -12.66 -0.83
C GLN A 84 -1.59 -12.57 0.05
N GLU A 85 -1.62 -13.00 1.32
CA GLU A 85 -0.45 -12.93 2.22
C GLU A 85 0.71 -13.75 1.67
N SER A 86 0.46 -15.02 1.37
CA SER A 86 1.44 -16.01 0.91
C SER A 86 1.10 -16.66 -0.43
N THR A 87 -0.05 -16.31 -1.01
CA THR A 87 -0.47 -16.79 -2.34
C THR A 87 -0.40 -15.62 -3.31
N PRO A 88 0.26 -15.77 -4.47
CA PRO A 88 0.28 -14.71 -5.48
C PRO A 88 -1.03 -14.67 -6.26
N GLY A 89 -1.25 -13.56 -6.98
CA GLY A 89 -2.34 -13.48 -7.95
C GLY A 89 -2.17 -14.40 -9.18
N PRO A 90 -3.10 -14.31 -10.15
CA PRO A 90 -4.15 -13.30 -10.20
C PRO A 90 -5.29 -13.57 -9.23
N LEU A 91 -6.08 -12.53 -8.98
CA LEU A 91 -7.33 -12.61 -8.25
C LEU A 91 -8.45 -13.07 -9.20
N ALA A 92 -9.32 -13.96 -8.75
CA ALA A 92 -10.51 -14.39 -9.49
C ALA A 92 -11.78 -14.29 -8.64
N PRO A 93 -12.95 -14.07 -9.26
CA PRO A 93 -14.22 -14.22 -8.56
C PRO A 93 -14.50 -15.68 -8.26
N ASP A 94 -15.01 -15.95 -7.06
CA ASP A 94 -15.55 -17.23 -6.62
C ASP A 94 -17.03 -17.07 -6.27
N PHE A 95 -17.84 -18.02 -6.72
CA PHE A 95 -19.30 -18.07 -6.50
C PHE A 95 -19.74 -19.37 -5.81
N SER A 96 -18.79 -20.17 -5.31
CA SER A 96 -19.03 -21.52 -4.77
C SER A 96 -20.06 -21.57 -3.64
N ASP A 97 -20.22 -20.49 -2.86
CA ASP A 97 -21.19 -20.38 -1.76
C ASP A 97 -22.44 -19.55 -2.08
N GLY A 98 -22.65 -19.21 -3.36
CA GLY A 98 -23.78 -18.39 -3.82
C GLY A 98 -23.62 -16.89 -3.58
N THR A 99 -22.52 -16.45 -2.95
CA THR A 99 -22.12 -15.04 -2.84
C THR A 99 -20.83 -14.81 -3.63
N MET A 100 -20.69 -13.65 -4.27
CA MET A 100 -19.44 -13.31 -4.95
C MET A 100 -18.36 -12.99 -3.90
N LYS A 101 -17.29 -13.78 -3.92
CA LYS A 101 -16.07 -13.57 -3.14
C LYS A 101 -14.87 -13.54 -4.07
N PHE A 102 -13.71 -13.24 -3.52
CA PHE A 102 -12.45 -13.35 -4.23
C PHE A 102 -11.56 -14.47 -3.69
N VAL A 103 -10.77 -15.03 -4.60
CA VAL A 103 -9.73 -16.01 -4.32
C VAL A 103 -8.47 -15.64 -5.12
N ALA A 104 -7.30 -15.87 -4.54
CA ALA A 104 -6.04 -15.81 -5.28
C ALA A 104 -5.80 -17.18 -5.95
N THR A 105 -5.49 -17.17 -7.24
CA THR A 105 -5.37 -18.41 -8.04
C THR A 105 -3.93 -18.76 -8.40
N GLY A 106 -2.94 -18.00 -7.92
CA GLY A 106 -1.53 -18.28 -8.16
C GLY A 106 -1.01 -19.44 -7.32
N ASP A 107 0.11 -20.03 -7.73
CA ASP A 107 0.78 -21.07 -6.96
C ASP A 107 1.82 -20.44 -5.99
N PRO A 108 1.72 -20.65 -4.67
CA PRO A 108 2.73 -20.20 -3.71
C PRO A 108 4.17 -20.63 -4.04
N ALA A 109 4.38 -21.76 -4.74
CA ALA A 109 5.72 -22.19 -5.15
C ALA A 109 6.38 -21.24 -6.16
N GLU A 110 5.59 -20.47 -6.92
CA GLU A 110 6.09 -19.52 -7.91
C GLU A 110 6.66 -18.22 -7.30
N VAL A 111 6.52 -18.03 -5.98
CA VAL A 111 7.19 -16.93 -5.26
C VAL A 111 8.71 -17.02 -5.41
N ALA A 112 9.27 -18.22 -5.41
CA ALA A 112 10.70 -18.45 -5.66
C ALA A 112 11.12 -18.02 -7.08
N ALA A 113 10.19 -18.04 -8.05
CA ALA A 113 10.39 -17.51 -9.40
C ALA A 113 10.09 -16.00 -9.50
N GLY A 114 9.85 -15.33 -8.38
CA GLY A 114 9.67 -13.90 -8.28
C GLY A 114 8.24 -13.41 -8.42
N LYS A 115 7.21 -14.27 -8.33
CA LYS A 115 5.84 -13.79 -8.14
C LYS A 115 5.70 -13.03 -6.82
N LEU A 116 4.81 -12.04 -6.82
CA LEU A 116 4.59 -11.18 -5.66
C LEU A 116 3.45 -11.73 -4.80
N THR A 117 3.65 -11.70 -3.49
CA THR A 117 2.61 -11.79 -2.46
C THR A 117 2.63 -10.50 -1.64
N LEU A 118 1.69 -10.30 -0.73
CA LEU A 118 1.74 -9.14 0.15
C LEU A 118 2.96 -9.17 1.08
N GLU A 119 3.37 -10.34 1.57
CA GLU A 119 4.61 -10.49 2.35
C GLU A 119 5.83 -9.99 1.57
N VAL A 120 6.00 -10.44 0.32
CA VAL A 120 7.10 -10.01 -0.55
C VAL A 120 7.05 -8.50 -0.80
N VAL A 121 5.86 -7.94 -1.06
CA VAL A 121 5.74 -6.49 -1.30
C VAL A 121 6.10 -5.68 -0.05
N ARG A 122 5.70 -6.13 1.15
CA ARG A 122 6.09 -5.47 2.41
C ARG A 122 7.60 -5.47 2.61
N GLU A 123 8.25 -6.61 2.38
CA GLU A 123 9.71 -6.75 2.45
C GLU A 123 10.41 -5.75 1.51
N GLU A 124 9.99 -5.72 0.25
CA GLU A 124 10.59 -4.86 -0.76
C GLU A 124 10.37 -3.36 -0.51
N LEU A 125 9.15 -2.96 -0.10
CA LEU A 125 8.87 -1.56 0.24
C LEU A 125 9.67 -1.10 1.45
N ALA A 126 9.74 -1.94 2.50
CA ALA A 126 10.54 -1.64 3.68
C ALA A 126 12.03 -1.50 3.34
N ALA A 127 12.57 -2.39 2.50
CA ALA A 127 13.96 -2.33 2.06
C ALA A 127 14.26 -1.07 1.24
N VAL A 128 13.42 -0.73 0.26
CA VAL A 128 13.57 0.48 -0.56
C VAL A 128 13.54 1.73 0.31
N VAL A 129 12.58 1.83 1.23
CA VAL A 129 12.48 3.01 2.10
C VAL A 129 13.66 3.07 3.06
N ALA A 130 14.03 1.96 3.70
CA ALA A 130 15.18 1.93 4.61
C ALA A 130 16.48 2.36 3.92
N GLN A 131 16.70 1.91 2.68
CA GLN A 131 17.86 2.32 1.89
C GLN A 131 17.84 3.82 1.60
N ARG A 132 16.70 4.38 1.18
CA ARG A 132 16.58 5.79 0.81
C ARG A 132 16.60 6.73 2.02
N ALA A 133 16.03 6.30 3.15
CA ALA A 133 15.91 7.12 4.36
C ALA A 133 17.26 7.48 4.99
N VAL A 134 18.36 6.83 4.57
CA VAL A 134 19.72 7.23 4.93
C VAL A 134 20.04 8.65 4.45
N ASP A 135 19.59 9.01 3.25
CA ASP A 135 19.84 10.30 2.61
C ASP A 135 18.60 11.20 2.56
N ASP A 136 17.40 10.63 2.73
CA ASP A 136 16.11 11.34 2.72
C ASP A 136 15.42 11.24 4.10
N PRO A 137 15.68 12.17 5.04
CA PRO A 137 15.09 12.15 6.37
C PRO A 137 13.58 12.44 6.38
N ARG A 138 13.01 12.83 5.23
CA ARG A 138 11.58 13.13 5.05
C ARG A 138 10.83 11.94 4.46
N LEU A 139 11.50 10.83 4.15
CA LEU A 139 10.89 9.58 3.71
C LEU A 139 10.69 8.65 4.91
N SER A 140 9.48 8.12 5.06
CA SER A 140 9.14 7.19 6.13
C SER A 140 8.34 6.00 5.61
N TYR A 141 8.41 4.89 6.34
CA TYR A 141 7.67 3.67 6.06
C TYR A 141 6.66 3.40 7.17
N VAL A 142 5.47 2.95 6.78
CA VAL A 142 4.46 2.41 7.69
C VAL A 142 4.10 1.01 7.20
N ASP A 143 4.26 0.02 8.08
CA ASP A 143 3.78 -1.33 7.80
C ASP A 143 2.26 -1.36 7.87
N GLY A 144 1.61 -1.80 6.79
CA GLY A 144 0.16 -1.96 6.75
C GLY A 144 -0.38 -2.92 7.82
N LEU A 145 0.44 -3.87 8.30
CA LEU A 145 0.05 -4.79 9.37
C LEU A 145 -0.10 -4.09 10.72
N ASP A 146 0.62 -2.99 10.97
CA ASP A 146 0.45 -2.17 12.18
C ASP A 146 -0.89 -1.42 12.17
N LEU A 147 -1.40 -1.11 10.97
CA LEU A 147 -2.70 -0.47 10.79
C LEU A 147 -3.85 -1.47 10.88
N PHE A 148 -3.71 -2.65 10.26
CA PHE A 148 -4.72 -3.70 10.28
C PHE A 148 -4.10 -5.05 9.92
N GLY A 149 -3.87 -5.87 10.94
CA GLY A 149 -3.17 -7.15 10.84
C GLY A 149 -4.09 -8.37 10.90
N PRO A 150 -3.53 -9.59 10.92
CA PRO A 150 -4.30 -10.83 10.94
C PRO A 150 -5.29 -10.94 12.10
N ALA A 151 -4.92 -10.45 13.30
CA ALA A 151 -5.81 -10.42 14.45
C ALA A 151 -7.04 -9.54 14.21
N ASP A 152 -6.87 -8.39 13.55
CA ASP A 152 -7.98 -7.50 13.21
C ASP A 152 -8.89 -8.11 12.15
N VAL A 153 -8.34 -8.84 11.17
CA VAL A 153 -9.14 -9.59 10.20
C VAL A 153 -9.97 -10.68 10.89
N GLY A 154 -9.43 -11.32 11.93
CA GLY A 154 -10.18 -12.29 12.75
C GLY A 154 -11.38 -11.67 13.47
N GLU A 155 -11.29 -10.41 13.89
CA GLU A 155 -12.40 -9.67 14.53
C GLU A 155 -13.36 -9.03 13.52
N LEU A 156 -12.82 -8.50 12.42
CA LEU A 156 -13.53 -7.73 11.41
C LEU A 156 -13.22 -8.30 10.01
N PRO A 157 -13.77 -9.49 9.68
CA PRO A 157 -13.46 -10.19 8.44
C PRO A 157 -14.00 -9.46 7.20
N TYR A 158 -13.36 -9.72 6.06
CA TYR A 158 -13.74 -9.15 4.77
C TYR A 158 -14.89 -9.97 4.17
N ALA A 159 -16.01 -9.33 3.88
CA ALA A 159 -17.21 -10.03 3.40
C ALA A 159 -16.97 -10.77 2.08
N ASP A 160 -16.11 -10.22 1.22
CA ASP A 160 -15.72 -10.75 -0.09
C ASP A 160 -14.28 -11.31 -0.12
N ASN A 161 -13.68 -11.52 1.05
CA ASN A 161 -12.27 -11.89 1.27
C ASN A 161 -11.22 -10.84 0.85
N LEU A 162 -11.60 -9.67 0.33
CA LEU A 162 -10.65 -8.70 -0.21
C LEU A 162 -10.77 -7.32 0.42
N HIS A 163 -11.99 -6.78 0.52
CA HIS A 163 -12.20 -5.38 0.88
C HIS A 163 -12.51 -5.22 2.38
N PRO A 164 -11.77 -4.36 3.10
CA PRO A 164 -12.13 -3.99 4.46
C PRO A 164 -13.51 -3.34 4.52
N GLY A 165 -14.34 -3.77 5.48
CA GLY A 165 -15.63 -3.12 5.75
C GLY A 165 -15.47 -1.75 6.43
N ALA A 166 -16.58 -1.03 6.61
CA ALA A 166 -16.58 0.30 7.21
C ALA A 166 -16.00 0.35 8.64
N GLN A 167 -16.16 -0.72 9.43
CA GLN A 167 -15.55 -0.80 10.77
C GLN A 167 -14.03 -0.99 10.70
N ALA A 168 -13.56 -1.83 9.78
CA ALA A 168 -12.14 -2.04 9.54
C ALA A 168 -11.47 -0.75 9.05
N HIS A 169 -12.10 -0.02 8.12
CA HIS A 169 -11.61 1.29 7.67
C HIS A 169 -11.50 2.32 8.80
N ARG A 170 -12.45 2.33 9.74
CA ARG A 170 -12.36 3.21 10.93
C ARG A 170 -11.16 2.86 11.80
N ARG A 171 -10.94 1.58 12.08
CA ARG A 171 -9.79 1.11 12.86
C ARG A 171 -8.45 1.45 12.19
N ILE A 172 -8.35 1.24 10.87
CA ILE A 172 -7.19 1.63 10.06
C ILE A 172 -6.92 3.13 10.23
N ALA A 173 -7.95 3.96 10.07
CA ALA A 173 -7.82 5.40 10.19
C ALA A 173 -7.39 5.83 11.60
N GLU A 174 -8.01 5.27 12.65
CA GLU A 174 -7.67 5.56 14.04
C GLU A 174 -6.20 5.26 14.36
N ARG A 175 -5.65 4.17 13.82
CA ARG A 175 -4.24 3.80 14.01
C ARG A 175 -3.27 4.60 13.14
N PHE A 176 -3.72 5.14 12.01
CA PHE A 176 -2.89 6.00 11.17
C PHE A 176 -2.81 7.46 11.64
N VAL A 177 -3.86 7.96 12.30
CA VAL A 177 -3.93 9.36 12.77
C VAL A 177 -2.73 9.80 13.61
N PRO A 178 -2.20 9.02 14.58
CA PRO A 178 -1.00 9.40 15.34
C PRO A 178 0.21 9.68 14.46
N THR A 179 0.50 8.80 13.49
CA THR A 179 1.60 8.98 12.52
C THR A 179 1.40 10.26 11.71
N LEU A 180 0.20 10.48 11.19
CA LEU A 180 -0.08 11.67 10.40
C LEU A 180 0.06 12.97 11.21
N ARG A 181 -0.37 12.98 12.48
CA ARG A 181 -0.18 14.13 13.38
C ARG A 181 1.29 14.37 13.67
N GLN A 182 2.06 13.33 13.95
CA GLN A 182 3.50 13.45 14.18
C GLN A 182 4.21 14.06 12.97
N VAL A 183 3.88 13.62 11.75
CA VAL A 183 4.47 14.16 10.52
C VAL A 183 4.06 15.61 10.31
N ARG A 184 2.77 15.94 10.47
CA ARG A 184 2.26 17.30 10.37
C ARG A 184 2.94 18.25 11.36
N ASP A 185 3.09 17.82 12.59
CA ASP A 185 3.71 18.63 13.66
C ASP A 185 5.23 18.83 13.42
N SER A 186 5.85 18.07 12.51
CA SER A 186 7.25 18.23 12.09
C SER A 186 7.47 19.23 10.94
N ILE A 187 6.39 19.80 10.39
CA ILE A 187 6.44 20.82 9.33
C ILE A 187 6.41 22.24 9.95
N GLY A 188 6.00 22.35 11.22
CA GLY A 188 5.92 23.61 11.98
C GLY A 188 7.20 24.00 12.71
#